data_AF-A0A850Y206-F1
#
_entry.id   AF-A0A850Y206-F1
#
_cell.length_a   1.000
_cell.length_b   1.000
_cell.length_c   1.000
_cell.angle_alpha   90.00
_cell.angle_beta   90.00
_cell.angle_gamma   90.00
#
_symmetry.space_group_name_H-M   'P 1'
#
loop_
_entity.id
_entity.type
_entity.pdbx_description
1 polymer ?
#
loop_
_entity_poly.entity_id
_entity_poly.type
_entity_poly.pdbx_seq_one_letter_code
_entity_poly.pdbx_strand_id
1 'polypeptide(L)' 'MVVGPLTLPNVFQQAKLSHSFFHQNAPAVSRIFKISREQAKAIVASCPSCQSCQFPFLSAGVSPRGLKSCEIWQSDIT' A
#
# COMPACT_ATOMS: atom_id res chain seq x y z
N MET A 1 33.66 -8.77 20.12
CA MET A 1 32.53 -8.67 19.18
C MET A 1 32.95 -7.71 18.09
N VAL A 2 33.21 -8.20 16.88
CA VAL A 2 33.58 -7.33 15.76
C VAL A 2 32.31 -6.61 15.32
N VAL A 3 32.18 -5.33 15.67
CA VAL A 3 31.17 -4.46 15.06
C VAL A 3 31.70 -4.14 13.67
N GLY A 4 31.27 -4.93 12.67
CA GLY A 4 31.49 -4.60 11.27
C GLY A 4 30.94 -3.21 10.96
N PRO A 5 31.43 -2.51 9.92
CA PRO A 5 30.93 -1.19 9.59
C PRO A 5 29.41 -1.24 9.50
N LEU A 6 28.74 -0.31 10.18
CA LEU A 6 27.29 -0.12 10.10
C LEU A 6 26.94 0.34 8.68
N THR A 7 27.04 -0.55 7.71
CA THR A 7 26.48 -0.35 6.38
C THR A 7 24.98 -0.33 6.60
N LEU A 8 24.42 0.87 6.74
CA LEU A 8 22.98 1.07 6.66
C LEU A 8 22.47 0.17 5.53
N PRO A 9 21.49 -0.72 5.78
CA PRO A 9 20.93 -1.54 4.73
C PRO A 9 20.58 -0.60 3.57
N ASN A 10 20.92 -1.01 2.34
CA ASN A 10 20.62 -0.25 1.13
C ASN A 10 19.23 0.39 1.30
N VAL A 11 19.08 1.68 0.96
CA VAL A 11 17.87 2.49 1.22
C VAL A 11 16.57 1.74 0.87
N PHE A 12 16.61 0.87 -0.14
CA PHE A 12 15.53 -0.05 -0.50
C PHE A 12 15.18 -1.11 0.58
N GLN A 13 16.17 -1.74 1.22
CA GLN A 13 15.96 -2.65 2.36
C GLN A 13 15.43 -1.92 3.59
N GLN A 14 15.91 -0.69 3.86
CA GLN A 14 15.36 0.13 4.95
C GLN A 14 13.88 0.46 4.69
N ALA A 15 13.53 0.80 3.45
CA ALA A 15 12.14 1.01 3.03
C ALA A 15 11.27 -0.24 3.23
N LYS A 16 11.79 -1.45 2.92
CA LYS A 16 11.09 -2.72 3.18
C LYS A 16 10.81 -2.94 4.68
N LEU A 17 11.80 -2.70 5.54
CA LEU A 17 11.64 -2.86 6.99
C LEU A 17 10.63 -1.86 7.56
N SER A 18 10.75 -0.58 7.16
CA SER A 18 9.80 0.46 7.57
C SER A 18 8.37 0.14 7.12
N HIS A 19 8.19 -0.26 5.86
CA HIS A 19 6.86 -0.64 5.36
C HIS A 19 6.30 -1.87 6.09
N SER A 20 7.13 -2.86 6.41
CA SER A 20 6.69 -4.05 7.14
C SER A 20 6.20 -3.73 8.56
N PHE A 21 6.71 -2.65 9.17
CA PHE A 21 6.32 -2.23 10.51
C PHE A 21 5.13 -1.27 10.52
N PHE A 22 5.09 -0.32 9.58
CA PHE A 22 4.11 0.78 9.56
C PHE A 22 3.04 0.68 8.46
N HIS A 23 3.18 -0.24 7.51
CA HIS A 23 2.30 -0.40 6.35
C HIS A 23 2.02 0.90 5.57
N GLN A 24 3.02 1.78 5.47
CA GLN A 24 2.91 3.06 4.77
C GLN A 24 2.63 2.87 3.27
N ASN A 25 1.83 3.75 2.66
CA ASN A 25 1.52 3.68 1.22
C ASN A 25 2.75 3.97 0.33
N ALA A 26 2.70 3.54 -0.94
CA ALA A 26 3.83 3.68 -1.86
C ALA A 26 4.31 5.14 -2.07
N PRO A 27 3.43 6.15 -2.21
CA PRO A 27 3.84 7.55 -2.24
C PRO A 27 4.65 7.99 -1.00
N ALA A 28 4.23 7.58 0.20
CA ALA A 28 4.93 7.91 1.44
C ALA A 28 6.32 7.25 1.48
N VAL A 29 6.41 5.97 1.17
CA VAL A 29 7.67 5.22 1.11
C VAL A 29 8.64 5.87 0.09
N SER A 30 8.17 6.23 -1.10
CA SER A 30 9.00 6.90 -2.11
C SER A 30 9.54 8.25 -1.63
N ARG A 31 8.72 9.07 -0.96
CA ARG A 31 9.14 10.39 -0.48
C ARG A 31 10.13 10.32 0.69
N ILE A 32 9.92 9.38 1.62
CA ILE A 32 10.75 9.20 2.83
C ILE A 32 12.12 8.64 2.44
N PHE A 33 12.12 7.57 1.63
CA PHE A 33 13.33 6.84 1.28
C PHE A 33 13.97 7.30 -0.04
N LYS A 34 13.40 8.29 -0.74
CA LYS A 34 13.91 8.81 -2.02
C LYS A 34 14.15 7.72 -3.07
N ILE A 35 13.32 6.67 -3.06
CA ILE A 35 13.33 5.59 -4.06
C ILE A 35 12.34 5.86 -5.18
N SER A 36 12.53 5.20 -6.33
CA SER A 36 11.60 5.31 -7.46
C SER A 36 10.18 4.85 -7.08
N ARG A 37 9.18 5.37 -7.80
CA ARG A 37 7.79 5.03 -7.55
C ARG A 37 7.51 3.55 -7.85
N GLU A 38 8.20 2.99 -8.84
CA GLU A 38 8.16 1.58 -9.21
C GLU A 38 8.68 0.71 -8.07
N GLN A 39 9.82 1.06 -7.47
CA GLN A 39 10.37 0.36 -6.31
C GLN A 39 9.42 0.43 -5.11
N ALA A 40 8.86 1.61 -4.82
CA ALA A 40 7.91 1.75 -3.71
C ALA A 40 6.64 0.92 -3.93
N LYS A 41 6.11 0.87 -5.16
CA LYS A 41 5.00 -0.01 -5.52
C LYS A 41 5.34 -1.48 -5.33
N ALA A 42 6.54 -1.91 -5.73
CA ALA A 42 6.98 -3.29 -5.54
C ALA A 42 7.06 -3.68 -4.06
N ILE A 43 7.51 -2.76 -3.19
CA ILE A 43 7.53 -2.99 -1.73
C ILE A 43 6.12 -3.22 -1.19
N VAL A 44 5.18 -2.34 -1.53
CA VAL A 44 3.78 -2.45 -1.08
C VAL A 44 3.10 -3.69 -1.64
N ALA A 45 3.31 -4.00 -2.92
CA ALA A 45 2.73 -5.17 -3.60
C ALA A 45 3.27 -6.51 -3.06
N SER A 46 4.50 -6.51 -2.54
CA SER A 46 5.10 -7.71 -1.93
C SER A 46 4.65 -7.93 -0.47
N CYS A 47 3.87 -7.02 0.12
CA CYS A 47 3.42 -7.13 1.49
C CYS A 47 2.09 -7.93 1.56
N PRO A 48 2.07 -9.13 2.19
CA PRO A 48 0.86 -9.97 2.24
C PRO A 48 -0.33 -9.27 2.93
N SER A 49 -0.06 -8.54 4.01
CA SER A 49 -1.05 -7.76 4.76
C SER A 49 -1.67 -6.66 3.90
N CYS A 50 -0.85 -5.96 3.10
CA CYS A 50 -1.36 -4.94 2.19
C CYS A 50 -2.07 -5.54 0.96
N GLN A 51 -1.65 -6.73 0.51
CA GLN A 51 -2.29 -7.43 -0.61
C GLN A 51 -3.69 -7.95 -0.25
N SER A 52 -3.91 -8.43 0.98
CA SER A 52 -5.25 -8.78 1.46
C SER A 52 -6.16 -7.55 1.63
N CYS A 53 -5.57 -6.39 1.94
CA CYS A 53 -6.29 -5.12 2.06
C CYS A 53 -6.48 -4.40 0.72
N GLN A 54 -5.81 -4.86 -0.35
CA GLN A 54 -6.11 -4.45 -1.71
C GLN A 54 -7.45 -5.06 -2.09
N PHE A 55 -8.52 -4.34 -1.75
CA PHE A 55 -9.83 -4.58 -2.28
C PHE A 55 -9.70 -4.79 -3.79
N PRO A 56 -10.24 -5.88 -4.37
CA PRO A 56 -10.30 -5.99 -5.81
C PRO A 56 -11.05 -4.76 -6.30
N PHE A 57 -10.32 -3.83 -6.90
CA PHE A 57 -10.90 -2.64 -7.49
C PHE A 57 -11.72 -3.18 -8.67
N LEU A 58 -13.02 -3.36 -8.40
CA LEU A 58 -14.07 -3.58 -9.36
C LEU A 58 -14.11 -5.00 -9.97
N SER A 59 -14.99 -5.85 -9.44
CA SER A 59 -16.00 -6.39 -10.35
C SER A 59 -16.83 -5.18 -10.80
N ALA A 60 -16.39 -4.53 -11.88
CA ALA A 60 -17.17 -3.51 -12.55
C ALA A 60 -18.46 -4.20 -13.02
N GLY A 61 -19.54 -4.00 -12.29
CA GLY A 61 -20.82 -4.60 -12.68
C GLY A 61 -21.79 -4.70 -11.53
N VAL A 62 -22.59 -3.65 -11.40
CA VAL A 62 -23.96 -3.65 -10.90
C VAL A 62 -24.16 -3.83 -9.39
N SER A 63 -24.83 -2.83 -8.80
CA SER A 63 -25.67 -3.07 -7.62
C SER A 63 -26.46 -4.35 -7.85
N PRO A 64 -26.30 -5.41 -7.05
CA PRO A 64 -27.31 -6.44 -7.02
C PRO A 64 -28.56 -5.75 -6.48
N ARG A 65 -29.55 -5.51 -7.35
CA ARG A 65 -30.87 -5.02 -6.94
C ARG A 65 -31.45 -6.00 -5.93
N GLY A 66 -31.21 -5.73 -4.66
CA GLY A 66 -31.55 -6.61 -3.55
C GLY A 66 -30.96 -6.20 -2.21
N LEU A 67 -30.62 -4.91 -2.03
CA LEU A 67 -30.19 -4.41 -0.72
C LEU A 67 -31.29 -3.54 -0.11
N LYS A 68 -31.48 -3.78 1.18
CA LYS A 68 -32.53 -3.29 2.05
C LYS A 68 -32.42 -1.76 2.15
N SER A 69 -33.52 -1.11 2.49
CA SER A 69 -33.62 0.36 2.57
C SER A 69 -32.43 0.98 3.32
N CYS A 70 -31.79 2.00 2.72
CA CYS A 70 -30.78 2.90 3.29
C CYS A 70 -29.26 2.56 3.21
N GLU A 71 -28.76 1.82 2.21
CA GLU A 71 -27.29 1.59 2.07
C GLU A 71 -26.57 2.33 0.93
N ILE A 72 -27.27 3.10 0.09
CA ILE A 72 -26.60 3.76 -1.05
C ILE A 72 -27.02 5.23 -1.12
N TRP A 73 -26.14 6.11 -0.63
CA TRP A 73 -26.18 7.54 -0.95
C TRP A 73 -25.03 7.85 -1.91
N GLN A 74 -25.31 7.81 -3.20
CA GLN A 74 -24.49 8.51 -4.20
C GLN A 74 -25.26 9.76 -4.59
N SER A 75 -24.71 10.92 -4.22
CA SER A 75 -25.20 12.21 -4.68
C SER A 75 -24.28 12.69 -5.78
N ASP A 76 -24.74 12.63 -7.02
CA ASP A 76 -24.13 13.36 -8.13
C ASP A 76 -24.42 14.85 -7.94
N ILE A 77 -23.40 15.71 -7.98
CA ILE A 77 -23.57 17.17 -7.98
C ILE A 77 -23.05 17.66 -9.33
N THR A 78 -23.96 18.23 -10.14
CA THR A 78 -23.67 18.89 -11.42
C THR A 78 -22.93 20.21 -11.21
#